data_AF-A0A6M8W9J8-F1
#
_entry.id   AF-A0A6M8W9J8-F1
#
_cell.length_a   1.000
_cell.length_b   1.000
_cell.length_c   1.000
_cell.angle_alpha   90.00
_cell.angle_beta   90.00
_cell.angle_gamma   90.00
#
_symmetry.space_group_name_H-M   'P 1'
#
loop_
_entity.id
_entity.type
_entity.pdbx_description
1 polymer ?
#
loop_
_entity_poly.entity_id
_entity_poly.type
_entity_poly.pdbx_seq_one_letter_code
_entity_poly.pdbx_strand_id
1 'polypeptide(L)'
;MIRITQPDTRREIAALAGNQPYIESAPAFFIICADSRRHRLLGEAHAKPYDTRLEAFLVATIDASLFAQNLTTAFESLGYGICYIGGIRSDLPRLDALLQLPEGVYPLFGLCVGTPAQDPSPRPRLPLDAVLMHDRYDDDAVRRAVGEYDQTYRDYLRARNAPEPQVQQAWAARMADYHAAPRRPDLAAYYTSKGARLD
;
A
#
# COMPACT_ATOMS: atom_id res chain seq x y z
N MET A 1 -7.09 -4.48 11.40
CA MET A 1 -5.77 -3.90 11.76
C MET A 1 -5.18 -4.71 12.90
N ILE A 2 -3.88 -4.99 12.85
CA ILE A 2 -3.11 -5.71 13.86
C ILE A 2 -1.91 -4.85 14.24
N ARG A 3 -1.72 -4.52 15.52
CA ARG A 3 -0.52 -3.82 15.99
C ARG A 3 0.58 -4.83 16.27
N ILE A 4 1.75 -4.64 15.68
CA ILE A 4 2.92 -5.50 15.94
C ILE A 4 3.77 -4.85 17.03
N THR A 5 3.81 -5.50 18.19
CA THR A 5 4.55 -5.02 19.36
C THR A 5 5.80 -5.84 19.65
N GLN A 6 5.87 -7.09 19.20
CA GLN A 6 7.00 -7.98 19.43
C GLN A 6 8.19 -7.59 18.53
N PRO A 7 9.38 -7.29 19.07
CA PRO A 7 10.54 -6.91 18.27
C PRO A 7 10.93 -7.97 17.25
N ASP A 8 10.90 -9.24 17.61
CA ASP A 8 11.30 -10.35 16.74
C ASP A 8 10.36 -10.48 15.53
N THR A 9 9.05 -10.36 15.77
CA THR A 9 8.05 -10.30 14.70
C THR A 9 8.30 -9.10 13.77
N ARG A 10 8.67 -7.93 14.29
CA ARG A 10 9.02 -6.77 13.44
C ARG A 10 10.25 -7.02 12.58
N ARG A 11 11.29 -7.65 13.13
CA ARG A 11 12.51 -8.02 12.39
C ARG A 11 12.18 -8.96 11.23
N GLU A 12 11.34 -9.96 11.46
CA GLU A 12 10.90 -10.86 10.40
C GLU A 12 10.06 -10.16 9.32
N ILE A 13 9.17 -9.25 9.72
CA ILE A 13 8.38 -8.46 8.77
C ILE A 13 9.27 -7.47 8.00
N ALA A 14 10.30 -6.92 8.62
CA ALA A 14 11.28 -6.07 7.93
C ALA A 14 12.03 -6.83 6.85
N ALA A 15 12.51 -8.04 7.17
CA ALA A 15 13.21 -8.90 6.23
C ALA A 15 12.34 -9.24 5.00
N LEU A 16 11.09 -9.67 5.21
CA LEU A 16 10.18 -10.01 4.10
C LEU A 16 9.74 -8.77 3.30
N ALA A 17 9.70 -7.60 3.92
CA ALA A 17 9.29 -6.36 3.26
C ALA A 17 10.42 -5.69 2.46
N GLY A 18 11.57 -6.35 2.27
CA GLY A 18 12.71 -5.80 1.55
C GLY A 18 13.68 -5.02 2.44
N ASN A 19 13.85 -5.47 3.69
CA ASN A 19 14.76 -4.90 4.69
C ASN A 19 14.51 -3.41 4.95
N GLN A 20 13.23 -3.02 5.08
CA GLN A 20 12.84 -1.63 5.36
C GLN A 20 13.05 -1.31 6.86
N PRO A 21 14.11 -0.56 7.25
CA PRO A 21 14.54 -0.46 8.65
C PRO A 21 13.53 0.26 9.55
N TYR A 22 12.68 1.10 8.97
CA TYR A 22 11.61 1.82 9.68
C TYR A 22 10.49 0.91 10.21
N ILE A 23 10.39 -0.34 9.76
CA ILE A 23 9.46 -1.32 10.36
C ILE A 23 9.90 -1.70 11.77
N GLU A 24 11.21 -1.81 11.99
CA GLU A 24 11.78 -2.15 13.30
C GLU A 24 11.83 -0.92 14.21
N SER A 25 12.30 0.22 13.68
CA SER A 25 12.59 1.40 14.49
C SER A 25 11.39 2.29 14.80
N ALA A 26 10.30 2.23 14.02
CA ALA A 26 9.12 3.05 14.30
C ALA A 26 8.47 2.66 15.64
N PRO A 27 8.11 3.61 16.52
CA PRO A 27 7.44 3.32 17.80
C PRO A 27 6.17 2.46 17.65
N ALA A 28 5.37 2.71 16.63
CA ALA A 28 4.20 1.90 16.30
C ALA A 28 4.27 1.37 14.86
N PHE A 29 3.89 0.11 14.71
CA PHE A 29 3.77 -0.55 13.43
C PHE A 29 2.48 -1.38 13.40
N PHE A 30 1.71 -1.21 12.33
CA PHE A 30 0.43 -1.88 12.15
C PHE A 30 0.40 -2.63 10.83
N ILE A 31 -0.30 -3.76 10.78
CA ILE A 31 -0.73 -4.40 9.53
C ILE A 31 -2.21 -4.08 9.32
N ILE A 32 -2.52 -3.45 8.20
CA ILE A 32 -3.88 -3.16 7.77
C ILE A 32 -4.34 -4.31 6.88
N CYS A 33 -5.50 -4.87 7.22
CA CYS A 33 -6.09 -6.01 6.52
C CYS A 33 -7.50 -5.65 6.07
N ALA A 34 -7.88 -6.11 4.88
CA ALA A 34 -9.28 -6.34 4.55
C ALA A 34 -9.78 -7.51 5.40
N ASP A 35 -10.96 -7.38 6.01
CA ASP A 35 -11.49 -8.34 6.99
C ASP A 35 -12.94 -8.71 6.65
N SER A 36 -13.11 -9.83 5.95
CA SER A 36 -14.41 -10.49 5.77
C SER A 36 -14.69 -11.50 6.88
N ARG A 37 -13.67 -11.90 7.66
CA ARG A 37 -13.79 -12.92 8.72
C ARG A 37 -14.87 -12.58 9.74
N ARG A 38 -14.96 -11.31 10.16
CA ARG A 38 -16.02 -10.87 11.08
C ARG A 38 -17.42 -11.16 10.54
N HIS A 39 -17.68 -10.84 9.28
CA HIS A 39 -18.99 -11.08 8.66
C HIS A 39 -19.25 -12.58 8.43
N ARG A 40 -18.21 -13.36 8.11
CA ARG A 40 -18.31 -14.82 8.00
C ARG A 40 -18.70 -15.46 9.33
N LEU A 41 -18.11 -15.02 10.44
CA LEU A 41 -18.48 -15.48 11.79
C LEU A 41 -19.95 -15.16 12.11
N LEU A 42 -20.45 -13.99 11.70
CA LEU A 42 -21.87 -13.65 11.85
C LEU A 42 -22.77 -14.54 10.98
N GLY A 43 -22.36 -14.81 9.73
CA GLY A 43 -23.05 -15.75 8.86
C GLY A 43 -23.15 -17.15 9.47
N GLU A 44 -22.02 -17.68 9.98
CA GLU A 44 -21.95 -18.95 10.70
C GLU A 44 -22.92 -18.98 11.90
N ALA A 45 -22.88 -17.96 12.76
CA ALA A 45 -23.73 -17.87 13.95
C ALA A 45 -25.24 -17.80 13.64
N HIS A 46 -25.61 -17.34 12.45
CA HIS A 46 -27.00 -17.21 12.02
C HIS A 46 -27.41 -18.21 10.92
N ALA A 47 -26.57 -19.23 10.65
CA ALA A 47 -26.78 -20.19 9.57
C ALA A 47 -27.07 -19.54 8.20
N LYS A 48 -26.40 -18.42 7.90
CA LYS A 48 -26.50 -17.70 6.63
C LYS A 48 -25.20 -17.82 5.84
N PRO A 49 -25.27 -18.04 4.52
CA PRO A 49 -24.06 -18.02 3.69
C PRO A 49 -23.47 -16.61 3.66
N TYR A 50 -22.15 -16.53 3.51
CA TYR A 50 -21.45 -15.29 3.21
C TYR A 50 -20.89 -15.37 1.79
N ASP A 51 -21.19 -14.38 0.96
CA ASP A 51 -20.70 -14.29 -0.41
C ASP A 51 -19.25 -13.79 -0.43
N THR A 52 -18.32 -14.64 -0.87
CA THR A 52 -16.88 -14.35 -0.91
C THR A 52 -16.38 -13.88 -2.27
N ARG A 53 -17.28 -13.63 -3.23
CA ARG A 53 -16.94 -13.11 -4.57
C ARG A 53 -16.24 -11.77 -4.53
N LEU A 54 -15.71 -11.35 -5.68
CA LEU A 54 -14.86 -10.18 -5.85
C LEU A 54 -15.42 -8.92 -5.20
N GLU A 55 -16.74 -8.73 -5.25
CA GLU A 55 -17.43 -7.62 -4.57
C GLU A 55 -17.08 -7.54 -3.08
N ALA A 56 -17.16 -8.65 -2.35
CA ALA A 56 -16.83 -8.68 -0.93
C ALA A 56 -15.35 -8.38 -0.66
N PHE A 57 -14.45 -8.81 -1.56
CA PHE A 57 -13.03 -8.50 -1.46
C PHE A 57 -12.75 -7.02 -1.73
N LEU A 58 -13.40 -6.42 -2.73
CA LEU A 58 -13.29 -5.00 -3.07
C LEU A 58 -13.82 -4.13 -1.94
N VAL A 59 -15.02 -4.40 -1.42
CA VAL A 59 -15.61 -3.69 -0.28
C VAL A 59 -14.65 -3.70 0.92
N ALA A 60 -14.18 -4.89 1.31
CA ALA A 60 -13.27 -5.00 2.45
C ALA A 60 -11.92 -4.30 2.22
N THR A 61 -11.43 -4.25 0.98
CA THR A 61 -10.19 -3.56 0.60
C THR A 61 -10.36 -2.04 0.64
N ILE A 62 -11.48 -1.52 0.13
CA ILE A 62 -11.82 -0.10 0.13
C ILE A 62 -11.98 0.39 1.58
N ASP A 63 -12.77 -0.31 2.40
CA ASP A 63 -12.98 0.01 3.81
C ASP A 63 -11.66 0.12 4.58
N ALA A 64 -10.79 -0.87 4.41
CA ALA A 64 -9.49 -0.89 5.07
C ALA A 64 -8.57 0.26 4.59
N SER A 65 -8.67 0.65 3.32
CA SER A 65 -7.89 1.75 2.74
C SER A 65 -8.37 3.12 3.22
N LEU A 66 -9.68 3.35 3.26
CA LEU A 66 -10.28 4.57 3.80
C LEU A 66 -9.99 4.72 5.30
N PHE A 67 -10.11 3.63 6.05
CA PHE A 67 -9.75 3.59 7.47
C PHE A 67 -8.28 3.96 7.69
N ALA A 68 -7.36 3.38 6.92
CA ALA A 68 -5.94 3.67 7.04
C ALA A 68 -5.62 5.13 6.68
N GLN A 69 -6.25 5.69 5.65
CA GLN A 69 -6.01 7.08 5.27
C GLN A 69 -6.51 8.06 6.34
N ASN A 70 -7.65 7.79 6.99
CA ASN A 70 -8.12 8.57 8.13
C ASN A 70 -7.16 8.50 9.31
N LEU A 71 -6.60 7.32 9.60
CA LEU A 71 -5.56 7.17 10.63
C LEU A 71 -4.31 8.00 10.28
N THR A 72 -3.86 7.93 9.02
CA THR A 72 -2.74 8.74 8.52
C THR A 72 -2.97 10.23 8.78
N THR A 73 -4.10 10.77 8.34
CA THR A 73 -4.44 12.18 8.56
C THR A 73 -4.51 12.53 10.05
N ALA A 74 -5.09 11.65 10.87
CA ALA A 74 -5.15 11.87 12.32
C ALA A 74 -3.75 11.90 12.95
N PHE A 75 -2.88 10.95 12.63
CA PHE A 75 -1.52 10.90 13.15
C PHE A 75 -0.69 12.12 12.72
N GLU A 76 -0.76 12.51 11.44
CA GLU A 76 -0.07 13.69 10.93
C GLU A 76 -0.57 14.98 11.61
N SER A 77 -1.88 15.09 11.86
CA SER A 77 -2.46 16.24 12.60
C SER A 77 -1.97 16.36 14.04
N LEU A 78 -1.51 15.26 14.63
CA LEU A 78 -0.90 15.20 15.97
C LEU A 78 0.62 15.35 15.95
N GLY A 79 1.23 15.62 14.79
CA GLY A 79 2.68 15.80 14.62
C GLY A 79 3.47 14.50 14.46
N TYR A 80 2.82 13.36 14.24
CA TYR A 80 3.50 12.10 13.92
C TYR A 80 3.78 11.96 12.42
N GLY A 81 4.89 11.31 12.10
CA GLY A 81 5.20 10.84 10.76
C GLY A 81 4.65 9.44 10.52
N ILE A 82 4.31 9.16 9.27
CA ILE A 82 3.76 7.87 8.83
C ILE A 82 4.48 7.34 7.60
N CYS A 83 4.46 6.02 7.41
CA CYS A 83 4.90 5.40 6.16
C CYS A 83 4.09 4.14 5.86
N TYR A 84 3.45 4.10 4.69
CA TYR A 84 2.78 2.90 4.19
C TYR A 84 3.80 1.88 3.70
N ILE A 85 3.68 0.65 4.16
CA ILE A 85 4.57 -0.46 3.82
C ILE A 85 3.82 -1.43 2.90
N GLY A 86 3.78 -1.11 1.61
CA GLY A 86 3.31 -2.04 0.60
C GLY A 86 4.25 -3.24 0.39
N GLY A 87 5.48 -3.16 0.93
CA GLY A 87 6.52 -4.21 0.87
C GLY A 87 6.08 -5.53 1.48
N ILE A 88 5.17 -5.53 2.47
CA ILE A 88 4.72 -6.75 3.13
C ILE A 88 4.09 -7.77 2.16
N ARG A 89 3.58 -7.31 1.02
CA ARG A 89 2.97 -8.17 -0.01
C ARG A 89 3.99 -8.93 -0.87
N SER A 90 5.28 -8.78 -0.61
CA SER A 90 6.32 -9.52 -1.32
C SER A 90 6.38 -11.00 -0.89
N ASP A 91 5.92 -11.33 0.32
CA ASP A 91 5.83 -12.72 0.82
C ASP A 91 4.66 -12.83 1.81
N LEU A 92 3.44 -12.87 1.26
CA LEU A 92 2.22 -13.00 2.05
C LEU A 92 2.07 -14.37 2.74
N PRO A 93 2.43 -15.51 2.14
CA PRO A 93 2.40 -16.79 2.84
C PRO A 93 3.24 -16.79 4.12
N ARG A 94 4.44 -16.21 4.09
CA ARG A 94 5.28 -16.11 5.29
C ARG A 94 4.68 -15.16 6.33
N LEU A 95 4.18 -13.99 5.90
CA LEU A 95 3.50 -13.05 6.81
C LEU A 95 2.27 -13.70 7.47
N ASP A 96 1.49 -14.45 6.68
CA ASP A 96 0.31 -15.17 7.13
C ASP A 96 0.65 -16.21 8.19
N ALA A 97 1.69 -17.02 7.95
CA ALA A 97 2.17 -18.00 8.92
C ALA A 97 2.68 -17.33 10.21
N LEU A 98 3.44 -16.23 10.07
CA LEU A 98 3.98 -15.48 11.20
C LEU A 98 2.89 -14.88 12.10
N LEU A 99 1.82 -14.35 11.50
CA LEU A 99 0.72 -13.71 12.22
C LEU A 99 -0.48 -14.61 12.46
N GLN A 100 -0.43 -15.86 11.97
CA GLN A 100 -1.48 -16.86 12.05
C GLN A 100 -2.84 -16.30 11.59
N LEU A 101 -2.88 -15.61 10.44
CA LEU A 101 -4.11 -14.94 10.03
C LEU A 101 -5.17 -15.99 9.68
N PRO A 102 -6.43 -15.84 10.12
CA PRO A 102 -7.49 -16.77 9.75
C PRO A 102 -7.94 -16.55 8.30
N GLU A 103 -8.71 -17.49 7.77
CA GLU A 103 -9.42 -17.32 6.51
C GLU A 103 -10.32 -16.06 6.53
N GLY A 104 -10.39 -15.31 5.43
CA GLY A 104 -11.14 -14.06 5.38
C GLY A 104 -10.44 -12.83 5.98
N VAL A 105 -9.17 -12.94 6.40
CA VAL A 105 -8.32 -11.80 6.77
C VAL A 105 -7.20 -11.66 5.74
N TYR A 106 -7.22 -10.57 4.99
CA TYR A 106 -6.33 -10.32 3.86
C TYR A 106 -5.39 -9.14 4.15
N PRO A 107 -4.11 -9.38 4.46
CA PRO A 107 -3.16 -8.29 4.73
C PRO A 107 -2.90 -7.45 3.46
N LEU A 108 -3.12 -6.14 3.54
CA LEU A 108 -3.00 -5.23 2.41
C LEU A 108 -1.68 -4.46 2.45
N PHE A 109 -1.36 -3.81 3.56
CA PHE A 109 -0.14 -3.02 3.73
C PHE A 109 0.16 -2.81 5.22
N GLY A 110 1.43 -2.56 5.52
CA GLY A 110 1.83 -2.09 6.84
C GLY A 110 1.70 -0.56 6.96
N LEU A 111 1.72 -0.05 8.19
CA LEU A 111 1.75 1.38 8.51
C LEU A 111 2.71 1.61 9.68
N CYS A 112 3.85 2.23 9.41
CA CYS A 112 4.75 2.75 10.44
C CYS A 112 4.22 4.10 10.93
N VAL A 113 4.30 4.35 12.24
CA VAL A 113 3.93 5.62 12.89
C VAL A 113 4.96 5.96 13.95
N GLY A 114 5.43 7.20 13.99
CA GLY A 114 6.42 7.65 14.96
C GLY A 114 6.68 9.14 14.94
N THR A 115 7.49 9.62 15.89
CA THR A 115 8.00 10.99 15.83
C THR A 115 8.99 11.11 14.67
N PRO A 116 8.79 12.03 13.70
CA PRO A 116 9.72 12.19 12.59
C PRO A 116 11.11 12.58 13.09
N ALA A 117 12.15 11.87 12.63
CA ALA A 117 13.54 12.28 12.81
C ALA A 117 14.05 13.20 11.69
N GLN A 118 13.24 13.37 10.63
CA GLN A 118 13.55 14.11 9.41
C GLN A 118 12.27 14.76 8.88
N ASP A 119 12.43 15.87 8.16
CA ASP A 119 11.36 16.58 7.45
C ASP A 119 11.69 16.63 5.95
N PRO A 120 11.42 15.55 5.19
CA PRO A 120 11.76 15.48 3.78
C PRO A 120 10.84 16.39 2.97
N SER A 121 11.40 17.05 1.94
CA SER A 121 10.60 17.86 1.02
C SER A 121 9.47 17.06 0.37
N PRO A 122 8.27 17.63 0.21
CA PRO A 122 7.16 16.95 -0.43
C PRO A 122 7.51 16.53 -1.86
N ARG A 123 7.24 15.27 -2.20
CA ARG A 123 7.34 14.81 -3.60
C ARG A 123 6.23 15.51 -4.41
N PRO A 124 6.53 16.08 -5.59
CA PRO A 124 5.48 16.62 -6.46
C PRO A 124 4.49 15.52 -6.87
N ARG A 125 3.28 15.94 -7.24
CA ARG A 125 2.21 15.06 -7.75
C ARG A 125 2.00 15.34 -9.23
N LEU A 126 1.36 14.40 -9.93
CA LEU A 126 0.95 14.62 -11.32
C LEU A 126 0.11 15.91 -11.43
N PRO A 127 0.20 16.64 -12.56
CA PRO A 127 -0.65 17.78 -12.83
C PRO A 127 -2.13 17.40 -12.69
N LEU A 128 -2.96 18.35 -12.27
CA LEU A 128 -4.39 18.09 -12.01
C LEU A 128 -5.10 17.50 -13.23
N ASP A 129 -4.78 17.99 -14.44
CA ASP A 129 -5.36 17.52 -15.70
C ASP A 129 -5.05 16.05 -16.04
N ALA A 130 -4.06 15.44 -15.38
CA ALA A 130 -3.79 14.00 -15.49
C ALA A 130 -4.64 13.15 -14.54
N VAL A 131 -5.34 13.76 -13.58
CA VAL A 131 -6.02 13.07 -12.47
C VAL A 131 -7.51 13.42 -12.40
N LEU A 132 -7.85 14.70 -12.55
CA LEU A 132 -9.22 15.20 -12.59
C LEU A 132 -9.65 15.32 -14.05
N MET A 133 -10.71 14.60 -14.39
CA MET A 133 -11.30 14.61 -15.73
C MET A 133 -12.80 14.88 -15.59
N HIS A 134 -13.37 15.54 -16.60
CA HIS A 134 -14.78 15.87 -16.64
C HIS A 134 -15.52 14.91 -17.56
N ASP A 135 -16.56 14.26 -17.02
CA ASP A 135 -17.49 13.35 -17.68
C ASP A 135 -16.92 12.04 -18.24
N ARG A 136 -15.73 12.07 -18.84
CA ARG A 136 -15.07 10.91 -19.46
C ARG A 136 -13.57 10.93 -19.21
N TYR A 137 -12.97 9.75 -19.35
CA TYR A 137 -11.52 9.62 -19.36
C TYR A 137 -10.93 10.25 -20.62
N ASP A 138 -9.80 10.94 -20.51
CA ASP A 138 -9.10 11.61 -21.62
C ASP A 138 -7.64 11.17 -21.66
N ASP A 139 -7.33 10.23 -22.57
CA ASP A 139 -5.99 9.72 -22.79
C ASP A 139 -5.01 10.80 -23.27
N ASP A 140 -5.48 11.76 -24.08
CA ASP A 140 -4.63 12.83 -24.63
C ASP A 140 -4.26 13.85 -23.55
N ALA A 141 -5.19 14.15 -22.63
CA ALA A 141 -4.90 14.96 -21.45
C ALA A 141 -3.82 14.31 -20.58
N VAL A 142 -3.93 13.01 -20.31
CA VAL A 142 -2.90 12.26 -19.56
C VAL A 142 -1.55 12.34 -20.26
N ARG A 143 -1.49 12.05 -21.57
CA ARG A 143 -0.22 12.05 -22.33
C ARG A 143 0.45 13.42 -22.30
N ARG A 144 -0.29 14.51 -22.49
CA ARG A 144 0.24 15.88 -22.42
C ARG A 144 0.76 16.21 -21.02
N ALA A 145 -0.08 16.04 -19.99
CA ALA A 145 0.25 16.41 -18.63
C ALA A 145 1.42 15.59 -18.06
N VAL A 146 1.52 14.29 -18.38
CA VAL A 146 2.66 13.45 -17.97
C VAL A 146 3.96 13.91 -18.65
N GLY A 147 3.90 14.32 -19.92
CA GLY A 147 5.07 14.87 -20.64
C GLY A 147 5.62 16.13 -19.97
N GLU A 148 4.75 17.02 -19.49
CA GLU A 148 5.15 18.23 -18.75
C GLU A 148 5.67 17.91 -17.34
N TYR A 149 5.10 16.89 -16.70
CA TYR A 149 5.48 16.47 -15.35
C TYR A 149 6.92 15.95 -15.25
N ASP A 150 7.45 15.37 -16.32
CA ASP A 150 8.81 14.82 -16.31
C ASP A 150 9.85 15.88 -15.93
N GLN A 151 9.74 17.10 -16.45
CA GLN A 151 10.65 18.19 -16.07
C GLN A 151 10.53 18.54 -14.58
N THR A 152 9.30 18.66 -14.07
CA THR A 152 9.02 18.91 -12.64
C THR A 152 9.66 17.83 -11.76
N TYR A 153 9.56 16.57 -12.17
CA TYR A 153 10.16 15.45 -11.43
C TYR A 153 11.69 15.48 -11.44
N ARG A 154 12.31 15.83 -12.57
CA ARG A 154 13.78 15.99 -12.66
C ARG A 154 14.27 17.10 -11.74
N ASP A 155 13.59 18.24 -11.73
CA ASP A 155 13.96 19.38 -10.88
C ASP A 155 13.81 19.05 -9.40
N TYR A 156 12.76 18.32 -9.03
CA TYR A 156 12.61 17.76 -7.68
C TYR A 156 13.78 16.83 -7.29
N LEU A 157 14.21 15.93 -8.20
CA LEU A 157 15.33 15.03 -7.93
C LEU A 157 16.67 15.80 -7.79
N ARG A 158 16.90 16.80 -8.64
CA ARG A 158 18.09 17.69 -8.54
C ARG A 158 18.13 18.44 -7.22
N ALA A 159 17.00 19.02 -6.80
CA ALA A 159 16.88 19.75 -5.53
C ALA A 159 17.20 18.88 -4.30
N ARG A 160 17.12 17.54 -4.44
CA ARG A 160 17.44 16.57 -3.38
C ARG A 160 18.79 15.89 -3.57
N ASN A 161 19.62 16.38 -4.50
CA ASN A 161 20.93 15.80 -4.84
C ASN A 161 20.84 14.30 -5.20
N ALA A 162 19.81 13.90 -5.93
CA ALA A 162 19.69 12.53 -6.43
C ALA A 162 20.81 12.22 -7.44
N PRO A 163 21.24 10.95 -7.58
CA PRO A 163 22.27 10.56 -8.54
C PRO A 163 21.88 10.91 -9.98
N GLU A 164 22.84 11.41 -10.77
CA GLU A 164 22.59 11.88 -12.14
C GLU A 164 21.86 10.87 -13.05
N PRO A 165 22.15 9.55 -13.02
CA PRO A 165 21.37 8.58 -13.79
C PRO A 165 19.88 8.56 -13.44
N GLN A 166 19.51 8.84 -12.18
CA GLN A 166 18.11 8.92 -11.76
C GLN A 166 17.46 10.23 -12.19
N VAL A 167 18.23 11.33 -12.17
CA VAL A 167 17.77 12.64 -12.65
C VAL A 167 17.52 12.62 -14.16
N GLN A 168 18.32 11.89 -14.93
CA GLN A 168 18.18 11.82 -16.38
C GLN A 168 17.00 10.93 -16.82
N GLN A 169 16.61 9.95 -15.99
CA GLN A 169 15.44 9.12 -16.26
C GLN A 169 14.15 9.89 -15.99
N ALA A 170 13.33 10.05 -17.03
CA ALA A 170 12.00 10.65 -16.92
C ALA A 170 11.09 9.82 -15.98
N TRP A 171 10.15 10.48 -15.29
CA TRP A 171 9.19 9.79 -14.44
C TRP A 171 8.35 8.80 -15.25
N ALA A 172 7.88 9.22 -16.43
CA ALA A 172 7.08 8.39 -17.32
C ALA A 172 7.81 7.11 -17.73
N ALA A 173 9.06 7.24 -18.19
CA ALA A 173 9.93 6.11 -18.55
C ALA A 173 10.16 5.18 -17.35
N ARG A 174 10.46 5.74 -16.18
CA ARG A 174 10.64 4.97 -14.94
C ARG A 174 9.39 4.19 -14.55
N MET A 175 8.20 4.78 -14.68
CA MET A 175 6.94 4.10 -14.38
C MET A 175 6.64 3.01 -15.43
N ALA A 176 6.92 3.27 -16.71
CA ALA A 176 6.81 2.26 -17.76
C ALA A 176 7.70 1.05 -17.43
N ASP A 177 8.97 1.27 -17.08
CA ASP A 177 9.89 0.21 -16.66
C ASP A 177 9.39 -0.52 -15.40
N TYR A 178 8.87 0.23 -14.43
CA TYR A 178 8.35 -0.34 -13.18
C TYR A 178 7.17 -1.28 -13.40
N HIS A 179 6.32 -0.98 -14.39
CA HIS A 179 5.12 -1.73 -14.72
C HIS A 179 5.30 -2.72 -15.90
N ALA A 180 6.49 -2.79 -16.51
CA ALA A 180 6.76 -3.65 -17.67
C ALA A 180 6.71 -5.16 -17.36
N ALA A 181 6.82 -5.55 -16.08
CA ALA A 181 6.80 -6.94 -15.65
C ALA A 181 5.99 -7.13 -14.36
N PRO A 182 5.35 -8.30 -14.16
CA PRO A 182 4.63 -8.59 -12.93
C PRO A 182 5.61 -8.67 -11.76
N ARG A 183 5.40 -7.83 -10.74
CA ARG A 183 6.27 -7.80 -9.55
C ARG A 183 5.89 -8.82 -8.48
N ARG A 184 4.61 -9.21 -8.44
CA ARG A 184 4.01 -10.07 -7.41
C ARG A 184 2.92 -10.96 -8.05
N PRO A 185 3.31 -11.89 -8.92
CA PRO A 185 2.36 -12.69 -9.71
C PRO A 185 1.45 -13.55 -8.82
N ASP A 186 1.89 -13.93 -7.62
CA ASP A 186 1.21 -14.91 -6.77
C ASP A 186 0.13 -14.31 -5.84
N LEU A 187 -0.15 -13.00 -5.92
CA LEU A 187 -1.11 -12.34 -5.01
C LEU A 187 -2.52 -12.91 -5.14
N ALA A 188 -2.98 -13.15 -6.37
CA ALA A 188 -4.30 -13.71 -6.61
C ALA A 188 -4.41 -15.11 -5.99
N ALA A 189 -3.40 -15.96 -6.20
CA ALA A 189 -3.35 -17.31 -5.62
C ALA A 189 -3.39 -17.27 -4.08
N TYR A 190 -2.62 -16.36 -3.46
CA TYR A 190 -2.64 -16.20 -2.01
C TYR A 190 -4.02 -15.75 -1.49
N TYR A 191 -4.63 -14.70 -2.03
CA TYR A 191 -5.92 -14.25 -1.50
C TYR A 191 -7.03 -15.29 -1.75
N THR A 192 -6.96 -16.02 -2.87
CA THR A 192 -7.85 -17.16 -3.14
C THR A 192 -7.68 -18.27 -2.11
N SER A 193 -6.44 -18.60 -1.71
CA SER A 193 -6.21 -19.58 -0.63
C SER A 193 -6.71 -19.11 0.74
N LYS A 194 -6.87 -17.80 0.94
CA LYS A 194 -7.52 -17.19 2.11
C LYS A 194 -9.04 -17.04 1.97
N GLY A 195 -9.64 -17.69 0.98
CA GLY A 195 -11.09 -17.76 0.80
C GLY A 195 -11.72 -16.58 0.05
N ALA A 196 -10.93 -15.70 -0.58
CA ALA A 196 -11.46 -14.75 -1.54
C ALA A 196 -11.78 -15.47 -2.87
N ARG A 197 -12.83 -15.04 -3.56
CA ARG A 197 -13.09 -15.44 -4.95
C ARG A 197 -12.87 -14.24 -5.85
N LEU A 198 -11.80 -14.27 -6.64
CA LEU A 198 -11.34 -13.17 -7.48
C LEU A 198 -11.75 -13.31 -8.96
N ASP A 199 -12.53 -14.33 -9.27
CA ASP A 199 -13.09 -14.64 -10.58
C ASP A 199 -14.42 -13.93 -10.88
#